data_AF-A0A066S060-F1
#
_entry.id   AF-A0A066S060-F1
#
_cell.length_a   1.000
_cell.length_b   1.000
_cell.length_c   1.000
_cell.angle_alpha   90.00
_cell.angle_beta   90.00
_cell.angle_gamma   90.00
#
_symmetry.space_group_name_H-M   'P 1'
#
loop_
_entity.id
_entity.type
_entity.pdbx_description
1 polymer ?
#
loop_
_entity_poly.entity_id
_entity_poly.type
_entity_poly.pdbx_seq_one_letter_code
_entity_poly.pdbx_strand_id
1 'polypeptide(L)'
;MTLGKAFTQVPTAQAALALAITGIGLAWSLYYPSYGLYIRSLCALIGACLLIPVVLKYLLNPKLFLTDLHHPLYGSLMPPMSMTMLVLADYLAGIHPASARILWYPALALHLTMMVIFFSCQLQKFRLIHLYPSWFLYPVGAISGTLAGSQLGYTEFSILMTNACVAIYFFMLPVVLYRLCFAGRLPRVARPTLTIMAAPVNLSLTAYLTNLDHPDPVLTGALAGIGITMTIFVYLCYIDILKYRFQPSLAAITFPSVISAVAMHRLIEWLPDEHALSKYLNMTGVIEISVATLLVLWVGANYAIYYWNSYLREPSNASH
;
A
#
# COMPACT_ATOMS: atom_id res chain seq x y z
N MET A 1 6.66 32.50 -8.74
CA MET A 1 6.51 31.08 -9.14
C MET A 1 5.20 30.59 -8.54
N THR A 2 4.17 30.28 -9.35
CA THR A 2 2.85 29.88 -8.83
C THR A 2 3.00 28.64 -7.95
N LEU A 3 2.39 28.63 -6.76
CA LEU A 3 2.47 27.55 -5.76
C LEU A 3 2.30 26.15 -6.38
N GLY A 4 1.41 26.02 -7.38
CA GLY A 4 1.19 24.77 -8.12
C GLY A 4 2.40 24.23 -8.90
N LYS A 5 3.32 25.08 -9.39
CA LYS A 5 4.55 24.65 -10.08
C LYS A 5 5.61 24.09 -9.13
N ALA A 6 5.61 24.48 -7.86
CA ALA A 6 6.56 23.94 -6.87
C ALA A 6 6.25 22.48 -6.53
N PHE A 7 4.97 22.09 -6.52
CA PHE A 7 4.55 20.73 -6.17
C PHE A 7 4.61 19.71 -7.33
N THR A 8 4.79 20.14 -8.59
CA THR A 8 4.83 19.19 -9.73
C THR A 8 6.02 18.22 -9.66
N GLN A 9 7.10 18.61 -8.97
CA GLN A 9 8.31 17.82 -8.82
C GLN A 9 8.20 16.74 -7.73
N VAL A 10 7.14 16.78 -6.91
CA VAL A 10 6.91 15.78 -5.86
C VAL A 10 6.69 14.40 -6.51
N PRO A 11 7.50 13.38 -6.18
CA PRO A 11 7.31 12.04 -6.73
C PRO A 11 6.02 11.41 -6.22
N THR A 12 5.17 10.94 -7.13
CA THR A 12 3.92 10.27 -6.77
C THR A 12 4.15 9.02 -5.91
N ALA A 13 5.27 8.35 -6.12
CA ALA A 13 5.69 7.19 -5.34
C ALA A 13 5.92 7.50 -3.84
N GLN A 14 6.07 8.77 -3.45
CA GLN A 14 6.13 9.17 -2.04
C GLN A 14 4.87 8.74 -1.27
N ALA A 15 3.70 8.68 -1.93
CA ALA A 15 2.48 8.16 -1.32
C ALA A 15 2.59 6.69 -0.91
N ALA A 16 3.40 5.87 -1.60
CA ALA A 16 3.65 4.49 -1.20
C ALA A 16 4.50 4.42 0.08
N LEU A 17 5.46 5.33 0.24
CA LEU A 17 6.22 5.45 1.50
C LEU A 17 5.32 5.95 2.63
N ALA A 18 4.45 6.92 2.36
CA ALA A 18 3.46 7.40 3.33
C ALA A 18 2.57 6.24 3.82
N LEU A 19 2.02 5.45 2.89
CA LEU A 19 1.23 4.25 3.19
C LEU A 19 2.01 3.26 4.06
N ALA A 20 3.28 2.98 3.71
CA ALA A 20 4.11 2.05 4.44
C ALA A 20 4.45 2.53 5.85
N ILE A 21 4.74 3.82 6.04
CA ILE A 21 4.98 4.40 7.38
C ILE A 21 3.70 4.34 8.22
N THR A 22 2.54 4.71 7.68
CA THR A 22 1.29 4.58 8.44
C THR A 22 1.00 3.11 8.79
N GLY A 23 1.21 2.19 7.85
CA GLY A 23 1.06 0.75 8.07
C GLY A 23 2.07 0.18 9.08
N ILE A 24 3.31 0.68 9.14
CA ILE A 24 4.29 0.19 10.11
C ILE A 24 3.93 0.60 11.53
N GLY A 25 3.27 1.76 11.69
CA GLY A 25 2.65 2.16 12.95
C GLY A 25 1.61 1.17 13.43
N LEU A 26 0.75 0.69 12.52
CA LEU A 26 -0.21 -0.38 12.81
C LEU A 26 0.52 -1.68 13.17
N ALA A 27 1.49 -2.12 12.35
CA ALA A 27 2.25 -3.34 12.60
C ALA A 27 2.89 -3.34 13.98
N TRP A 28 3.68 -2.32 14.34
CA TRP A 28 4.30 -2.25 15.66
C TRP A 28 3.29 -2.17 16.80
N SER A 29 2.13 -1.54 16.60
CA SER A 29 1.08 -1.52 17.62
C SER A 29 0.47 -2.90 17.91
N LEU A 30 0.51 -3.80 16.93
CA LEU A 30 0.07 -5.18 17.07
C LEU A 30 1.12 -6.03 17.80
N TYR A 31 2.39 -5.96 17.38
CA TYR A 31 3.46 -6.75 18.00
C TYR A 31 3.88 -6.24 19.39
N TYR A 32 3.75 -4.94 19.66
CA TYR A 32 4.12 -4.33 20.94
C TYR A 32 3.01 -3.38 21.45
N PRO A 33 1.88 -3.93 21.95
CA PRO A 33 0.71 -3.13 22.33
C PRO A 33 1.00 -2.06 23.39
N SER A 34 1.92 -2.31 24.33
CA SER A 34 2.27 -1.36 25.42
C SER A 34 2.74 0.01 24.92
N TYR A 35 3.36 0.07 23.74
CA TYR A 35 3.81 1.32 23.11
C TYR A 35 2.99 1.65 21.84
N GLY A 36 1.96 0.86 21.55
CA GLY A 36 1.27 0.85 20.26
C GLY A 36 0.64 2.20 19.92
N LEU A 37 0.01 2.88 20.89
CA LEU A 37 -0.59 4.19 20.65
C LEU A 37 0.46 5.25 20.28
N TYR A 38 1.60 5.27 20.96
CA TYR A 38 2.69 6.22 20.69
C TYR A 38 3.33 5.97 19.32
N ILE A 39 3.62 4.71 19.00
CA ILE A 39 4.22 4.36 17.70
C ILE A 39 3.23 4.65 16.56
N ARG A 40 1.97 4.23 16.71
CA ARG A 40 0.93 4.44 15.67
C ARG A 40 0.66 5.92 15.44
N SER A 41 0.63 6.75 16.49
CA SER A 41 0.45 8.21 16.36
C SER A 41 1.63 8.90 15.67
N LEU A 42 2.86 8.58 16.05
CA LEU A 42 4.06 9.12 15.40
C LEU A 42 4.11 8.73 13.91
N CYS A 43 3.86 7.46 13.60
CA CYS A 43 3.81 6.95 12.23
C CYS A 43 2.67 7.57 11.42
N ALA A 44 1.49 7.77 12.01
CA ALA A 44 0.38 8.46 11.36
C ALA A 44 0.73 9.91 11.01
N LEU A 45 1.38 10.64 11.94
CA LEU A 45 1.85 12.00 11.70
C LEU A 45 2.87 12.06 10.56
N ILE A 46 3.90 11.21 10.58
CA ILE A 46 4.92 11.18 9.53
C ILE A 46 4.30 10.80 8.18
N GLY A 47 3.41 9.80 8.17
CA GLY A 47 2.68 9.38 6.96
C GLY A 47 1.83 10.52 6.38
N ALA A 48 1.10 11.25 7.23
CA ALA A 48 0.34 12.42 6.80
C ALA A 48 1.24 13.52 6.22
N CYS A 49 2.36 13.84 6.88
CA CYS A 49 3.34 14.82 6.39
C CYS A 49 3.92 14.44 5.02
N LEU A 50 4.17 13.14 4.77
CA LEU A 50 4.62 12.65 3.47
C LEU A 50 3.51 12.64 2.42
N LEU A 51 2.26 12.45 2.82
CA LEU A 51 1.14 12.40 1.88
C LEU A 51 0.72 13.79 1.39
N ILE A 52 0.71 14.80 2.28
CA ILE A 52 0.20 16.15 1.99
C ILE A 52 0.80 16.75 0.69
N PRO A 53 2.13 16.75 0.45
CA PRO A 53 2.70 17.29 -0.78
C PRO A 53 2.21 16.58 -2.04
N VAL A 54 1.98 15.26 -1.97
CA VAL A 54 1.49 14.46 -3.10
C VAL A 54 0.03 14.81 -3.41
N VAL A 55 -0.78 15.01 -2.38
CA VAL A 55 -2.19 15.43 -2.54
C VAL A 55 -2.26 16.83 -3.13
N LEU A 56 -1.49 17.78 -2.57
CA LEU A 56 -1.42 19.15 -3.07
C LEU A 56 -0.95 19.22 -4.53
N LYS A 57 0.01 18.38 -4.93
CA LYS A 57 0.45 18.26 -6.33
C LYS A 57 -0.73 18.06 -7.29
N TYR A 58 -1.65 17.16 -6.96
CA TYR A 58 -2.76 16.81 -7.85
C TYR A 58 -3.98 17.70 -7.68
N LEU A 59 -4.27 18.17 -6.46
CA LEU A 59 -5.33 19.16 -6.22
C LEU A 59 -5.04 20.48 -6.95
N LEU A 60 -3.79 20.94 -6.93
CA LEU A 60 -3.37 22.17 -7.60
C LEU A 60 -3.11 21.98 -9.11
N ASN A 61 -3.00 20.74 -9.60
CA ASN A 61 -2.76 20.44 -11.02
C ASN A 61 -3.69 19.31 -11.55
N PRO A 62 -5.01 19.55 -11.69
CA PRO A 62 -5.97 18.50 -12.13
C PRO A 62 -5.67 17.92 -13.52
N LYS A 63 -5.10 18.72 -14.43
CA LYS A 63 -4.66 18.22 -15.75
C LYS A 63 -3.55 17.19 -15.61
N LEU A 64 -2.59 17.41 -14.71
CA LEU A 64 -1.51 16.45 -14.43
C LEU A 64 -2.07 15.18 -13.79
N PHE A 65 -3.04 15.31 -12.88
CA PHE A 65 -3.73 14.16 -12.28
C PHE A 65 -4.33 13.25 -13.34
N LEU A 66 -5.09 13.81 -14.28
CA LEU A 66 -5.65 13.02 -15.37
C LEU A 66 -4.55 12.44 -16.25
N THR A 67 -3.56 13.23 -16.68
CA THR A 67 -2.46 12.73 -17.53
C THR A 67 -1.74 11.53 -16.91
N ASP A 68 -1.38 11.61 -15.63
CA ASP A 68 -0.71 10.51 -14.94
C ASP A 68 -1.63 9.28 -14.81
N LEU A 69 -2.92 9.49 -14.51
CA LEU A 69 -3.91 8.44 -14.34
C LEU A 69 -4.19 7.66 -15.63
N HIS A 70 -4.10 8.31 -16.79
CA HIS A 70 -4.26 7.63 -18.08
C HIS A 70 -3.08 6.72 -18.44
N HIS A 71 -1.93 6.86 -17.79
CA HIS A 71 -0.74 6.07 -18.10
C HIS A 71 -0.80 4.68 -17.44
N PRO A 72 -0.55 3.56 -18.18
CA PRO A 72 -0.75 2.19 -17.67
C PRO A 72 0.11 1.82 -16.46
N LEU A 73 1.35 2.33 -16.39
CA LEU A 73 2.24 2.14 -15.24
C LEU A 73 2.01 3.19 -14.15
N TYR A 74 2.29 4.47 -14.41
CA TYR A 74 2.17 5.54 -13.40
C TYR A 74 0.77 5.65 -12.79
N GLY A 75 -0.29 5.57 -13.61
CA GLY A 75 -1.66 5.60 -13.13
C GLY A 75 -1.99 4.45 -12.18
N SER A 76 -1.44 3.25 -12.42
CA SER A 76 -1.59 2.09 -11.52
C SER A 76 -0.82 2.22 -10.20
N LEU A 77 0.10 3.20 -10.09
CA LEU A 77 0.90 3.47 -8.89
C LEU A 77 0.40 4.68 -8.10
N MET A 78 -0.69 5.32 -8.52
CA MET A 78 -1.38 6.39 -7.78
C MET A 78 -2.25 5.92 -6.59
N PRO A 79 -2.82 4.69 -6.53
CA PRO A 79 -3.69 4.26 -5.43
C PRO A 79 -3.15 4.43 -4.01
N PRO A 80 -1.83 4.26 -3.74
CA PRO A 80 -1.29 4.48 -2.40
C PRO A 80 -1.64 5.84 -1.80
N MET A 81 -1.93 6.86 -2.62
CA MET A 81 -2.37 8.17 -2.15
C MET A 81 -3.70 8.10 -1.41
N SER A 82 -4.74 7.50 -2.03
CA SER A 82 -6.05 7.34 -1.39
C SER A 82 -6.05 6.23 -0.35
N MET A 83 -5.28 5.15 -0.56
CA MET A 83 -5.10 4.10 0.45
C MET A 83 -4.49 4.66 1.74
N THR A 84 -3.49 5.56 1.66
CA THR A 84 -2.91 6.20 2.85
C THR A 84 -3.96 7.00 3.60
N MET A 85 -4.82 7.75 2.89
CA MET A 85 -5.93 8.47 3.54
C MET A 85 -6.89 7.53 4.27
N LEU A 86 -7.21 6.37 3.67
CA LEU A 86 -8.08 5.36 4.29
C LEU A 86 -7.45 4.73 5.53
N VAL A 87 -6.15 4.43 5.51
CA VAL A 87 -5.42 3.91 6.69
C VAL A 87 -5.28 4.98 7.77
N LEU A 88 -5.08 6.26 7.41
CA LEU A 88 -5.12 7.37 8.36
C LEU A 88 -6.53 7.54 8.96
N ALA A 89 -7.58 7.32 8.19
CA ALA A 89 -8.95 7.34 8.70
C ALA A 89 -9.21 6.20 9.69
N ASP A 90 -8.64 5.01 9.47
CA ASP A 90 -8.65 3.90 10.44
C ASP A 90 -7.96 4.29 11.76
N TYR A 91 -6.78 4.91 11.70
CA TYR A 91 -6.13 5.45 12.90
C TYR A 91 -7.02 6.48 13.62
N LEU A 92 -7.62 7.41 12.87
CA LEU A 92 -8.53 8.41 13.46
C LEU A 92 -9.81 7.77 14.02
N ALA A 93 -10.29 6.65 13.47
CA ALA A 93 -11.51 6.01 13.94
C ALA A 93 -11.36 5.51 15.39
N GLY A 94 -10.16 5.03 15.75
CA GLY A 94 -9.83 4.62 17.11
C GLY A 94 -9.66 5.76 18.12
N ILE A 95 -9.64 7.03 17.69
CA ILE A 95 -9.43 8.20 18.56
C ILE A 95 -10.64 9.14 18.52
N HIS A 96 -11.08 9.53 17.34
CA HIS A 96 -12.16 10.48 17.11
C HIS A 96 -12.96 10.12 15.83
N PRO A 97 -14.01 9.29 15.95
CA PRO A 97 -14.79 8.78 14.81
C PRO A 97 -15.39 9.85 13.87
N ALA A 98 -15.70 11.04 14.39
CA ALA A 98 -16.21 12.12 13.54
C ALA A 98 -15.15 12.65 12.56
N SER A 99 -13.90 12.83 13.02
CA SER A 99 -12.78 13.24 12.15
C SER A 99 -12.44 12.15 11.15
N ALA A 100 -12.50 10.89 11.58
CA ALA A 100 -12.32 9.74 10.70
C ALA A 100 -13.31 9.72 9.54
N ARG A 101 -14.60 9.97 9.79
CA ARG A 101 -15.61 10.07 8.71
C ARG A 101 -15.31 11.16 7.71
N ILE A 102 -14.88 12.34 8.17
CA ILE A 102 -14.52 13.47 7.30
C ILE A 102 -13.39 13.09 6.34
N LEU A 103 -12.43 12.27 6.77
CA LEU A 103 -11.34 11.79 5.90
C LEU A 103 -11.76 10.57 5.06
N TRP A 104 -12.52 9.64 5.64
CA TRP A 104 -12.85 8.35 5.04
C TRP A 104 -13.72 8.49 3.79
N TYR A 105 -14.79 9.29 3.83
CA TYR A 105 -15.69 9.48 2.69
C TYR A 105 -14.98 10.00 1.43
N PRO A 106 -14.27 11.15 1.48
CA PRO A 106 -13.58 11.64 0.29
C PRO A 106 -12.44 10.72 -0.15
N ALA A 107 -11.76 10.03 0.78
CA ALA A 107 -10.71 9.09 0.44
C ALA A 107 -11.24 7.87 -0.33
N LEU A 108 -12.35 7.28 0.12
CA LEU A 108 -12.99 6.16 -0.55
C LEU A 108 -13.54 6.58 -1.91
N ALA A 109 -14.23 7.72 -1.97
CA ALA A 109 -14.73 8.29 -3.23
C ALA A 109 -13.60 8.56 -4.22
N LEU A 110 -12.48 9.11 -3.76
CA LEU A 110 -11.28 9.35 -4.58
C LEU A 110 -10.71 8.02 -5.11
N HIS A 111 -10.58 7.00 -4.26
CA HIS A 111 -10.06 5.69 -4.67
C HIS A 111 -10.92 5.05 -5.76
N LEU A 112 -12.24 5.02 -5.56
CA LEU A 112 -13.19 4.45 -6.52
C LEU A 112 -13.24 5.26 -7.82
N THR A 113 -13.21 6.59 -7.74
CA THR A 113 -13.18 7.46 -8.93
C THR A 113 -11.91 7.23 -9.74
N MET A 114 -10.75 7.18 -9.09
CA MET A 114 -9.48 6.88 -9.76
C MET A 114 -9.50 5.50 -10.40
N MET A 115 -10.06 4.49 -9.72
CA MET A 115 -10.22 3.14 -10.25
C MET A 115 -11.06 3.14 -11.54
N VAL A 116 -12.25 3.77 -11.52
CA VAL A 116 -13.14 3.81 -12.68
C VAL A 116 -12.48 4.50 -13.85
N ILE A 117 -11.84 5.67 -13.64
CA ILE A 117 -11.14 6.39 -14.71
C ILE A 117 -9.98 5.55 -15.25
N PHE A 118 -9.13 5.00 -14.37
CA PHE A 118 -7.98 4.19 -14.76
C PHE A 118 -8.42 3.00 -15.65
N PHE A 119 -9.35 2.18 -15.19
CA PHE A 119 -9.80 1.02 -15.95
C PHE A 119 -10.57 1.40 -17.22
N SER A 120 -11.35 2.48 -17.20
CA SER A 120 -12.00 2.99 -18.42
C SER A 120 -10.98 3.32 -19.50
N CYS A 121 -9.87 3.96 -19.14
CA CYS A 121 -8.79 4.27 -20.07
C CYS A 121 -8.00 3.03 -20.52
N GLN A 122 -7.65 2.14 -19.58
CA GLN A 122 -6.80 0.98 -19.91
C GLN A 122 -7.55 -0.11 -20.70
N LEU A 123 -8.84 -0.30 -20.44
CA LEU A 123 -9.63 -1.32 -21.12
C LEU A 123 -9.97 -0.94 -22.57
N GLN A 124 -10.07 0.36 -22.88
CA GLN A 124 -10.27 0.85 -24.25
C GLN A 124 -9.14 0.47 -25.21
N LYS A 125 -7.90 0.40 -24.72
CA LYS A 125 -6.70 0.06 -25.51
C LYS A 125 -5.90 -1.05 -24.83
N PHE A 126 -6.60 -2.10 -24.40
CA PHE A 126 -6.01 -3.18 -23.62
C PHE A 126 -4.92 -3.91 -24.42
N ARG A 127 -3.75 -4.03 -23.82
CA ARG A 127 -2.66 -4.90 -24.29
C ARG A 127 -2.09 -5.66 -23.09
N LEU A 128 -1.98 -6.97 -23.20
CA LEU A 128 -1.53 -7.83 -22.10
C LEU A 128 -0.16 -7.41 -21.55
N ILE A 129 0.74 -6.92 -22.40
CA ILE A 129 2.06 -6.42 -21.98
C ILE A 129 2.01 -5.20 -21.05
N HIS A 130 0.92 -4.42 -21.10
CA HIS A 130 0.66 -3.26 -20.25
C HIS A 130 -0.06 -3.59 -18.94
N LEU A 131 -0.45 -4.85 -18.72
CA LEU A 131 -0.98 -5.29 -17.44
C LEU A 131 0.20 -5.42 -16.46
N TYR A 132 0.28 -4.50 -15.50
CA TYR A 132 1.33 -4.50 -14.48
C TYR A 132 0.80 -5.09 -13.17
N PRO A 133 1.64 -5.76 -12.35
CA PRO A 133 1.26 -6.18 -11.00
C PRO A 133 0.63 -5.07 -10.14
N SER A 134 1.05 -3.81 -10.34
CA SER A 134 0.48 -2.65 -9.66
C SER A 134 -1.01 -2.43 -9.92
N TRP A 135 -1.61 -3.06 -10.95
CA TRP A 135 -3.05 -2.96 -11.20
C TRP A 135 -3.89 -3.54 -10.07
N PHE A 136 -3.36 -4.46 -9.24
CA PHE A 136 -4.06 -4.94 -8.05
C PHE A 136 -4.38 -3.82 -7.04
N LEU A 137 -3.61 -2.73 -7.04
CA LEU A 137 -3.75 -1.65 -6.07
C LEU A 137 -5.07 -0.88 -6.20
N TYR A 138 -5.80 -1.00 -7.32
CA TYR A 138 -7.15 -0.46 -7.42
C TYR A 138 -8.22 -1.44 -6.89
N PRO A 139 -8.45 -2.62 -7.51
CA PRO A 139 -9.59 -3.43 -7.10
C PRO A 139 -9.41 -4.04 -5.72
N VAL A 140 -8.21 -4.54 -5.41
CA VAL A 140 -7.92 -5.12 -4.09
C VAL A 140 -7.53 -4.02 -3.09
N GLY A 141 -6.93 -2.92 -3.54
CA GLY A 141 -6.60 -1.80 -2.65
C GLY A 141 -7.82 -1.07 -2.09
N ALA A 142 -9.00 -1.18 -2.71
CA ALA A 142 -10.25 -0.67 -2.18
C ALA A 142 -10.60 -1.25 -0.79
N ILE A 143 -10.09 -2.45 -0.49
CA ILE A 143 -10.27 -3.12 0.80
C ILE A 143 -9.69 -2.31 1.97
N SER A 144 -8.74 -1.39 1.72
CA SER A 144 -8.26 -0.45 2.75
C SER A 144 -9.39 0.39 3.34
N GLY A 145 -10.49 0.60 2.61
CA GLY A 145 -11.68 1.29 3.11
C GLY A 145 -12.42 0.52 4.19
N THR A 146 -12.19 -0.78 4.33
CA THR A 146 -12.87 -1.63 5.32
C THR A 146 -12.25 -1.55 6.71
N LEU A 147 -10.97 -1.15 6.81
CA LEU A 147 -10.20 -1.12 8.07
C LEU A 147 -10.85 -0.21 9.13
N ALA A 148 -11.30 0.97 8.70
CA ALA A 148 -12.05 1.89 9.54
C ALA A 148 -13.55 1.57 9.59
N GLY A 149 -14.07 0.83 8.61
CA GLY A 149 -15.51 0.76 8.33
C GLY A 149 -16.32 0.21 9.51
N SER A 150 -15.86 -0.87 10.16
CA SER A 150 -16.52 -1.43 11.34
C SER A 150 -16.52 -0.44 12.53
N GLN A 151 -15.39 0.22 12.80
CA GLN A 151 -15.27 1.25 13.83
C GLN A 151 -16.17 2.48 13.58
N LEU A 152 -16.52 2.75 12.32
CA LEU A 152 -17.42 3.83 11.92
C LEU A 152 -18.91 3.42 11.87
N GLY A 153 -19.24 2.17 12.21
CA GLY A 153 -20.61 1.64 12.19
C GLY A 153 -21.05 1.08 10.83
N TYR A 154 -20.12 0.81 9.92
CA TYR A 154 -20.36 0.28 8.57
C TYR A 154 -19.90 -1.17 8.43
N THR A 155 -20.21 -2.04 9.40
CA THR A 155 -19.77 -3.45 9.44
C THR A 155 -20.21 -4.23 8.21
N GLU A 156 -21.49 -4.14 7.81
CA GLU A 156 -22.01 -4.84 6.61
C GLU A 156 -21.26 -4.43 5.33
N PHE A 157 -20.95 -3.14 5.19
CA PHE A 157 -20.14 -2.64 4.09
C PHE A 157 -18.72 -3.22 4.14
N SER A 158 -18.09 -3.25 5.32
CA SER A 158 -16.76 -3.83 5.50
C SER A 158 -16.72 -5.31 5.14
N ILE A 159 -17.70 -6.10 5.56
CA ILE A 159 -17.79 -7.53 5.23
C ILE A 159 -17.99 -7.72 3.72
N LEU A 160 -18.96 -7.02 3.13
CA LEU A 160 -19.26 -7.13 1.69
C LEU A 160 -18.05 -6.74 0.82
N MET A 161 -17.43 -5.60 1.13
CA MET A 161 -16.26 -5.11 0.40
C MET A 161 -15.06 -6.04 0.58
N THR A 162 -14.86 -6.60 1.77
CA THR A 162 -13.80 -7.59 2.03
C THR A 162 -13.99 -8.83 1.16
N ASN A 163 -15.20 -9.42 1.16
CA ASN A 163 -15.51 -10.59 0.34
C ASN A 163 -15.39 -10.31 -1.16
N ALA A 164 -15.84 -9.14 -1.61
CA ALA A 164 -15.71 -8.71 -3.01
C ALA A 164 -14.24 -8.58 -3.43
N CYS A 165 -13.41 -7.93 -2.61
CA CYS A 165 -11.98 -7.76 -2.89
C CYS A 165 -11.22 -9.10 -2.90
N VAL A 166 -11.54 -10.01 -1.97
CA VAL A 166 -11.01 -11.39 -1.95
C VAL A 166 -11.37 -12.13 -3.23
N ALA A 167 -12.62 -12.08 -3.66
CA ALA A 167 -13.06 -12.71 -4.91
C ALA A 167 -12.35 -12.13 -6.14
N ILE A 168 -12.24 -10.80 -6.21
CA ILE A 168 -11.52 -10.11 -7.29
C ILE A 168 -10.03 -10.51 -7.29
N TYR A 169 -9.41 -10.65 -6.12
CA TYR A 169 -8.02 -11.10 -6.01
C TYR A 169 -7.83 -12.48 -6.66
N PHE A 170 -8.65 -13.46 -6.29
CA PHE A 170 -8.58 -14.82 -6.86
C PHE A 170 -8.85 -14.84 -8.37
N PHE A 171 -9.68 -13.94 -8.88
CA PHE A 171 -9.90 -13.80 -10.33
C PHE A 171 -8.71 -13.15 -11.05
N MET A 172 -8.14 -12.09 -10.48
CA MET A 172 -7.05 -11.35 -11.11
C MET A 172 -5.71 -12.08 -11.04
N LEU A 173 -5.46 -12.86 -9.99
CA LEU A 173 -4.18 -13.55 -9.78
C LEU A 173 -3.75 -14.42 -10.97
N PRO A 174 -4.57 -15.33 -11.50
CA PRO A 174 -4.23 -16.11 -12.69
C PRO A 174 -3.88 -15.25 -13.91
N VAL A 175 -4.59 -14.15 -14.12
CA VAL A 175 -4.38 -13.25 -15.27
C VAL A 175 -3.02 -12.53 -15.16
N VAL A 176 -2.69 -12.01 -13.98
CA VAL A 176 -1.39 -11.35 -13.75
C VAL A 176 -0.25 -12.37 -13.84
N LEU A 177 -0.40 -13.56 -13.27
CA LEU A 177 0.61 -14.62 -13.36
C LEU A 177 0.82 -15.05 -14.82
N TYR A 178 -0.26 -15.26 -15.58
CA TYR A 178 -0.19 -15.57 -17.01
C TYR A 178 0.60 -14.50 -17.77
N ARG A 179 0.33 -13.22 -17.50
CA ARG A 179 1.11 -12.11 -18.09
C ARG A 179 2.58 -12.17 -17.72
N LEU A 180 2.92 -12.48 -16.46
CA LEU A 180 4.32 -12.50 -16.01
C LEU A 180 5.10 -13.66 -16.63
N CYS A 181 4.45 -14.81 -16.85
CA CYS A 181 5.05 -15.98 -17.46
C CYS A 181 5.16 -15.90 -18.99
N PHE A 182 4.12 -15.37 -19.67
CA PHE A 182 3.98 -15.53 -21.12
C PHE A 182 4.07 -14.22 -21.93
N ALA A 183 3.89 -13.04 -21.34
CA ALA A 183 3.87 -11.76 -22.08
C ALA A 183 5.19 -11.00 -22.07
N GLY A 184 6.31 -11.70 -21.86
CA GLY A 184 7.65 -11.13 -21.85
C GLY A 184 8.01 -10.37 -20.56
N ARG A 185 9.30 -10.03 -20.45
CA ARG A 185 9.86 -9.39 -19.25
C ARG A 185 9.31 -7.97 -19.06
N LEU A 186 9.09 -7.60 -17.80
CA LEU A 186 8.74 -6.23 -17.44
C LEU A 186 9.86 -5.23 -17.83
N PRO A 187 9.51 -4.04 -18.35
CA PRO A 187 10.45 -2.94 -18.52
C PRO A 187 11.19 -2.65 -17.20
N ARG A 188 12.46 -2.21 -17.28
CA ARG A 188 13.29 -1.96 -16.09
C ARG A 188 12.60 -1.05 -15.06
N VAL A 189 11.93 0.00 -15.53
CA VAL A 189 11.19 0.97 -14.69
C VAL A 189 10.00 0.35 -13.96
N ALA A 190 9.43 -0.74 -14.47
CA ALA A 190 8.27 -1.43 -13.91
C ALA A 190 8.65 -2.63 -13.04
N ARG A 191 9.92 -3.07 -13.01
CA ARG A 191 10.36 -4.20 -12.19
C ARG A 191 10.04 -4.06 -10.70
N PRO A 192 10.13 -2.88 -10.07
CA PRO A 192 9.71 -2.72 -8.68
C PRO A 192 8.26 -3.12 -8.43
N THR A 193 7.38 -3.11 -9.44
CA THR A 193 5.99 -3.55 -9.27
C THR A 193 5.86 -5.04 -8.96
N LEU A 194 6.87 -5.88 -9.27
CA LEU A 194 6.86 -7.29 -8.88
C LEU A 194 6.71 -7.48 -7.37
N THR A 195 7.23 -6.53 -6.58
CA THR A 195 7.13 -6.60 -5.11
C THR A 195 5.70 -6.37 -4.63
N ILE A 196 4.84 -5.75 -5.45
CA ILE A 196 3.43 -5.53 -5.12
C ILE A 196 2.67 -6.85 -5.07
N MET A 197 3.15 -7.94 -5.68
CA MET A 197 2.44 -9.23 -5.71
C MET A 197 2.07 -9.78 -4.32
N ALA A 198 2.83 -9.45 -3.27
CA ALA A 198 2.50 -9.85 -1.89
C ALA A 198 1.42 -8.99 -1.23
N ALA A 199 1.28 -7.72 -1.63
CA ALA A 199 0.39 -6.79 -0.95
C ALA A 199 -1.10 -7.18 -1.05
N PRO A 200 -1.67 -7.53 -2.22
CA PRO A 200 -3.10 -7.80 -2.38
C PRO A 200 -3.60 -8.94 -1.49
N VAL A 201 -2.87 -10.05 -1.44
CA VAL A 201 -3.26 -11.21 -0.64
C VAL A 201 -3.11 -10.97 0.85
N ASN A 202 -2.01 -10.34 1.28
CA ASN A 202 -1.79 -10.07 2.70
C ASN A 202 -2.75 -8.98 3.21
N LEU A 203 -3.08 -8.00 2.39
CA LEU A 203 -4.11 -7.01 2.70
C LEU A 203 -5.51 -7.67 2.76
N SER A 204 -5.80 -8.61 1.85
CA SER A 204 -7.04 -9.40 1.85
C SER A 204 -7.17 -10.26 3.10
N LEU A 205 -6.12 -10.98 3.47
CA LEU A 205 -6.06 -11.78 4.70
C LEU A 205 -6.26 -10.91 5.95
N THR A 206 -5.58 -9.76 6.01
CA THR A 206 -5.69 -8.81 7.12
C THR A 206 -7.14 -8.35 7.30
N ALA A 207 -7.78 -7.90 6.22
CA ALA A 207 -9.16 -7.42 6.27
C ALA A 207 -10.16 -8.55 6.54
N TYR A 208 -9.93 -9.74 5.97
CA TYR A 208 -10.76 -10.92 6.20
C TYR A 208 -10.79 -11.31 7.68
N LEU A 209 -9.62 -11.41 8.31
CA LEU A 209 -9.49 -11.73 9.74
C LEU A 209 -9.92 -10.57 10.67
N THR A 210 -9.96 -9.33 10.17
CA THR A 210 -10.38 -8.17 10.97
C THR A 210 -11.89 -7.93 10.92
N ASN A 211 -12.53 -8.18 9.78
CA ASN A 211 -13.92 -7.78 9.55
C ASN A 211 -14.93 -8.92 9.73
N LEU A 212 -14.50 -10.19 9.67
CA LEU A 212 -15.39 -11.34 9.87
C LEU A 212 -15.17 -11.94 11.26
N ASP A 213 -16.27 -12.11 12.00
CA ASP A 213 -16.23 -12.71 13.34
C ASP A 213 -15.90 -14.21 13.31
N HIS A 214 -16.35 -14.89 12.25
CA HIS A 214 -16.18 -16.33 12.05
C HIS A 214 -15.59 -16.61 10.66
N PRO A 215 -14.30 -16.30 10.44
CA PRO A 215 -13.66 -16.54 9.15
C PRO A 215 -13.50 -18.05 8.89
N ASP A 216 -13.77 -18.46 7.65
CA ASP A 216 -13.69 -19.85 7.21
C ASP A 216 -12.22 -20.33 7.21
N PRO A 217 -11.90 -21.45 7.89
CA PRO A 217 -10.52 -21.94 7.97
C PRO A 217 -9.90 -22.28 6.62
N VAL A 218 -10.68 -22.73 5.63
CA VAL A 218 -10.17 -23.10 4.30
C VAL A 218 -9.75 -21.86 3.54
N LEU A 219 -10.60 -20.83 3.51
CA LEU A 219 -10.30 -19.55 2.87
C LEU A 219 -9.15 -18.83 3.58
N THR A 220 -9.12 -18.83 4.92
CA THR A 220 -8.00 -18.30 5.71
C THR A 220 -6.70 -19.01 5.36
N GLY A 221 -6.71 -20.35 5.32
CA GLY A 221 -5.54 -21.16 4.93
C GLY A 221 -5.08 -20.88 3.50
N ALA A 222 -6.01 -20.71 2.56
CA ALA A 222 -5.68 -20.37 1.17
C ALA A 222 -5.03 -18.97 1.05
N LEU A 223 -5.62 -17.96 1.70
CA LEU A 223 -5.07 -16.60 1.75
C LEU A 223 -3.70 -16.58 2.45
N ALA A 224 -3.55 -17.27 3.58
CA ALA A 224 -2.29 -17.38 4.30
C ALA A 224 -1.20 -18.09 3.47
N GLY A 225 -1.52 -19.23 2.86
CA GLY A 225 -0.57 -19.99 2.04
C GLY A 225 -0.07 -19.20 0.84
N ILE A 226 -0.97 -18.54 0.11
CA ILE A 226 -0.61 -17.66 -1.00
C ILE A 226 0.14 -16.42 -0.49
N GLY A 227 -0.29 -15.85 0.63
CA GLY A 227 0.34 -14.69 1.28
C GLY A 227 1.80 -14.92 1.63
N ILE A 228 2.09 -16.00 2.35
CA ILE A 228 3.44 -16.41 2.73
C ILE A 228 4.28 -16.69 1.48
N THR A 229 3.73 -17.40 0.49
CA THR A 229 4.44 -17.71 -0.76
C THR A 229 4.81 -16.44 -1.52
N MET A 230 3.89 -15.49 -1.63
CA MET A 230 4.16 -14.20 -2.28
C MET A 230 5.16 -13.37 -1.48
N THR A 231 5.10 -13.36 -0.15
CA THR A 231 6.12 -12.67 0.69
C THR A 231 7.52 -13.23 0.43
N ILE A 232 7.67 -14.57 0.40
CA ILE A 232 8.95 -15.22 0.07
C ILE A 232 9.42 -14.81 -1.34
N PHE A 233 8.53 -14.84 -2.33
CA PHE A 233 8.83 -14.39 -3.69
C PHE A 233 9.34 -12.94 -3.72
N VAL A 234 8.71 -12.04 -2.95
CA VAL A 234 9.13 -10.65 -2.83
C VAL A 234 10.51 -10.51 -2.18
N TYR A 235 10.83 -11.33 -1.17
CA TYR A 235 12.17 -11.35 -0.57
C TYR A 235 13.25 -11.80 -1.55
N LEU A 236 12.94 -12.76 -2.43
CA LEU A 236 13.84 -13.12 -3.53
C LEU A 236 14.02 -11.96 -4.52
N CYS A 237 12.95 -11.20 -4.81
CA CYS A 237 13.05 -10.01 -5.66
C CYS A 237 13.94 -8.92 -5.04
N TYR A 238 13.98 -8.79 -3.71
CA TYR A 238 14.81 -7.79 -3.02
C TYR A 238 16.30 -7.99 -3.25
N ILE A 239 16.76 -9.23 -3.42
CA ILE A 239 18.17 -9.55 -3.72
C ILE A 239 18.67 -8.77 -4.94
N ASP A 240 17.82 -8.60 -5.96
CA ASP A 240 18.20 -7.86 -7.16
C ASP A 240 17.76 -6.39 -7.13
N ILE A 241 16.58 -6.08 -6.58
CA ILE A 241 16.04 -4.72 -6.60
C ILE A 241 16.85 -3.78 -5.71
N LEU A 242 17.37 -4.25 -4.57
CA LEU A 242 18.15 -3.43 -3.65
C LEU A 242 19.57 -3.11 -4.17
N LYS A 243 20.02 -3.75 -5.26
CA LYS A 243 21.30 -3.43 -5.93
C LYS A 243 21.21 -2.14 -6.75
N TYR A 244 20.00 -1.67 -7.09
CA TYR A 244 19.83 -0.46 -7.89
C TYR A 244 20.10 0.81 -7.06
N ARG A 245 20.65 1.85 -7.72
CA ARG A 245 20.71 3.18 -7.12
C ARG A 245 19.31 3.65 -6.76
N PHE A 246 19.20 4.36 -5.65
CA PHE A 246 17.92 4.85 -5.19
C PHE A 246 17.24 5.73 -6.24
N GLN A 247 15.96 5.45 -6.46
CA GLN A 247 15.05 6.24 -7.27
C GLN A 247 13.69 6.25 -6.57
N PRO A 248 12.90 7.34 -6.66
CA PRO A 248 11.65 7.49 -5.91
C PRO A 248 10.67 6.32 -6.08
N SER A 249 10.64 5.67 -7.25
CA SER A 249 9.78 4.51 -7.54
C SER A 249 10.07 3.29 -6.65
N LEU A 250 11.24 3.20 -6.00
CA LEU A 250 11.54 2.16 -5.02
C LEU A 250 10.66 2.25 -3.77
N ALA A 251 9.98 3.37 -3.50
CA ALA A 251 8.98 3.41 -2.42
C ALA A 251 7.90 2.33 -2.56
N ALA A 252 7.59 1.89 -3.77
CA ALA A 252 6.60 0.84 -4.02
C ALA A 252 6.95 -0.51 -3.35
N ILE A 253 8.22 -0.73 -2.96
CA ILE A 253 8.66 -1.99 -2.34
C ILE A 253 8.40 -2.06 -0.84
N THR A 254 8.04 -0.95 -0.21
CA THR A 254 7.94 -0.83 1.25
C THR A 254 6.63 -1.43 1.79
N PHE A 255 5.49 -0.96 1.29
CA PHE A 255 4.17 -1.39 1.76
C PHE A 255 3.94 -2.90 1.69
N PRO A 256 4.34 -3.63 0.62
CA PRO A 256 4.19 -5.09 0.58
C PRO A 256 4.81 -5.80 1.78
N SER A 257 6.01 -5.40 2.22
CA SER A 257 6.64 -6.00 3.42
C SER A 257 5.88 -5.64 4.71
N VAL A 258 5.40 -4.40 4.82
CA VAL A 258 4.65 -3.95 6.00
C VAL A 258 3.34 -4.73 6.14
N ILE A 259 2.56 -4.85 5.06
CA ILE A 259 1.28 -5.54 5.12
C ILE A 259 1.43 -7.06 5.29
N SER A 260 2.52 -7.66 4.79
CA SER A 260 2.87 -9.05 5.14
C SER A 260 2.99 -9.23 6.66
N ALA A 261 3.75 -8.38 7.34
CA ALA A 261 3.95 -8.48 8.78
C ALA A 261 2.64 -8.30 9.57
N VAL A 262 1.76 -7.41 9.13
CA VAL A 262 0.41 -7.22 9.72
C VAL A 262 -0.45 -8.47 9.51
N ALA A 263 -0.47 -9.02 8.29
CA ALA A 263 -1.24 -10.21 7.96
C ALA A 263 -0.76 -11.43 8.75
N MET A 264 0.55 -11.58 8.91
CA MET A 264 1.17 -12.61 9.74
C MET A 264 0.73 -12.49 11.19
N HIS A 265 0.70 -11.28 11.74
CA HIS A 265 0.21 -11.06 13.11
C HIS A 265 -1.27 -11.44 13.26
N ARG A 266 -2.13 -10.99 12.34
CA ARG A 266 -3.56 -11.36 12.35
C ARG A 266 -3.78 -12.86 12.26
N LEU A 267 -2.97 -13.55 11.45
CA LEU A 267 -3.03 -15.00 11.34
C LEU A 267 -2.62 -15.69 12.65
N ILE A 268 -1.60 -15.18 13.34
CA ILE A 268 -1.18 -15.69 14.66
C ILE A 268 -2.29 -15.50 15.68
N GLU A 269 -2.91 -14.30 15.75
CA GLU A 269 -4.03 -14.02 16.67
C GLU A 269 -5.25 -14.91 16.40
N TRP A 270 -5.51 -15.26 15.14
CA TRP A 270 -6.63 -16.11 14.76
C TRP A 270 -6.41 -17.61 15.09
N LEU A 271 -5.16 -18.06 15.13
CA LEU A 271 -4.85 -19.45 15.44
C LEU A 271 -4.99 -19.75 16.94
N PRO A 272 -5.43 -20.96 17.32
CA PRO A 272 -5.41 -21.38 18.72
C PRO A 272 -3.99 -21.35 19.32
N ASP A 273 -3.86 -20.95 20.58
CA ASP A 273 -2.56 -20.78 21.26
C ASP A 273 -1.67 -22.03 21.22
N GLU A 274 -2.26 -23.23 21.29
CA GLU A 274 -1.54 -24.51 21.28
C GLU A 274 -1.29 -25.07 19.87
N HIS A 275 -1.61 -24.32 18.82
CA HIS A 275 -1.42 -24.81 17.46
C HIS A 275 0.08 -24.99 17.13
N ALA A 276 0.45 -26.13 16.55
CA ALA A 276 1.85 -26.49 16.30
C ALA A 276 2.61 -25.47 15.44
N LEU A 277 1.90 -24.73 14.58
CA LEU A 277 2.48 -23.69 13.73
C LEU A 277 2.69 -22.34 14.44
N SER A 278 2.03 -22.08 15.58
CA SER A 278 2.02 -20.76 16.23
C SER A 278 3.43 -20.28 16.58
N LYS A 279 4.32 -21.17 17.06
CA LYS A 279 5.72 -20.82 17.35
C LYS A 279 6.49 -20.41 16.09
N TYR A 280 6.32 -21.14 14.99
CA TYR A 280 7.01 -20.86 13.73
C TYR A 280 6.51 -19.57 13.08
N LEU A 281 5.18 -19.36 13.10
CA LEU A 281 4.57 -18.14 12.56
C LEU A 281 4.98 -16.91 13.38
N ASN A 282 5.04 -17.00 14.71
CA ASN A 282 5.57 -15.92 15.56
C ASN A 282 7.00 -15.52 15.20
N MET A 283 7.90 -16.52 15.03
CA MET A 283 9.27 -16.26 14.61
C MET A 283 9.33 -15.58 13.24
N THR A 284 8.54 -16.08 12.28
CA THR A 284 8.44 -15.46 10.95
C THR A 284 7.89 -14.04 11.05
N GLY A 285 6.85 -13.78 11.84
CA GLY A 285 6.28 -12.45 12.04
C GLY A 285 7.29 -11.43 12.56
N VAL A 286 8.13 -11.82 13.53
CA VAL A 286 9.22 -10.97 14.03
C VAL A 286 10.26 -10.67 12.94
N ILE A 287 10.58 -11.65 12.09
CA ILE A 287 11.46 -11.44 10.94
C ILE A 287 10.81 -10.47 9.94
N GLU A 288 9.54 -10.66 9.60
CA GLU A 288 8.83 -9.83 8.63
C GLU A 288 8.73 -8.37 9.08
N ILE A 289 8.37 -8.10 10.34
CA ILE A 289 8.31 -6.72 10.87
C ILE A 289 9.71 -6.08 10.93
N SER A 290 10.75 -6.86 11.21
CA SER A 290 12.14 -6.38 11.20
C SER A 290 12.58 -5.97 9.79
N VAL A 291 12.32 -6.82 8.79
CA VAL A 291 12.61 -6.54 7.38
C VAL A 291 11.81 -5.31 6.89
N ALA A 292 10.52 -5.25 7.21
CA ALA A 292 9.67 -4.12 6.87
C ALA A 292 10.21 -2.81 7.47
N THR A 293 10.65 -2.83 8.73
CA THR A 293 11.21 -1.67 9.43
C THR A 293 12.50 -1.20 8.77
N LEU A 294 13.43 -2.10 8.49
CA LEU A 294 14.68 -1.76 7.82
C LEU A 294 14.44 -1.17 6.42
N LEU A 295 13.51 -1.74 5.66
CA LEU A 295 13.16 -1.24 4.32
C LEU A 295 12.52 0.15 4.37
N VAL A 296 11.57 0.38 5.28
CA VAL A 296 10.91 1.69 5.44
C VAL A 296 11.92 2.75 5.87
N LEU A 297 12.79 2.45 6.83
CA LEU A 297 13.85 3.35 7.27
C LEU A 297 14.85 3.65 6.14
N TRP A 298 15.27 2.63 5.41
CA TRP A 298 16.19 2.78 4.28
C TRP A 298 15.59 3.65 3.16
N VAL A 299 14.35 3.38 2.74
CA VAL A 299 13.67 4.21 1.73
C VAL A 299 13.44 5.63 2.26
N GLY A 300 13.01 5.79 3.51
CA GLY A 300 12.79 7.09 4.14
C GLY A 300 14.06 7.94 4.19
N ALA A 301 15.19 7.36 4.60
CA ALA A 301 16.48 8.03 4.62
C ALA A 301 16.93 8.45 3.21
N ASN A 302 16.75 7.59 2.21
CA ASN A 302 17.08 7.94 0.82
C ASN A 302 16.16 9.02 0.24
N TYR A 303 14.87 9.06 0.63
CA TYR A 303 13.97 10.17 0.29
C TYR A 303 14.44 11.49 0.91
N ALA A 304 14.86 11.48 2.18
CA ALA A 304 15.41 12.67 2.83
C ALA A 304 16.67 13.18 2.10
N ILE A 305 17.60 12.28 1.74
CA ILE A 305 18.79 12.60 0.94
C ILE A 305 18.41 13.13 -0.45
N TYR A 306 17.41 12.52 -1.10
CA TYR A 306 16.90 12.94 -2.41
C TYR A 306 16.40 14.39 -2.38
N TYR A 307 15.60 14.75 -1.37
CA TYR A 307 15.11 16.12 -1.21
C TYR A 307 16.22 17.09 -0.83
N TRP A 308 17.11 16.70 0.07
CA TRP A 308 18.26 17.52 0.47
C TRP A 308 19.13 17.89 -0.73
N ASN A 309 19.47 16.91 -1.57
CA ASN A 309 20.26 17.13 -2.78
C ASN A 309 19.51 17.94 -3.83
N SER A 310 18.18 17.84 -3.88
CA SER A 310 17.36 18.64 -4.80
C SER A 310 17.33 20.11 -4.37
N TYR A 311 17.23 20.37 -3.05
CA TYR A 311 17.31 21.71 -2.47
C TYR A 311 18.68 22.36 -2.72
N LEU A 312 19.78 21.63 -2.51
CA LEU A 312 21.14 22.14 -2.78
C LEU A 312 21.43 22.40 -4.26
N ARG A 313 20.63 21.84 -5.18
CA ARG A 313 20.79 22.02 -6.63
C ARG A 313 19.98 23.17 -7.19
N GLU A 314 19.10 23.81 -6.42
CA GLU A 314 18.58 25.13 -6.78
C GLU A 314 19.74 26.13 -6.69
N PRO A 315 20.26 26.67 -7.81
CA PRO A 315 21.34 27.63 -7.73
C PRO A 315 20.78 28.91 -7.11
N SER A 316 21.62 29.55 -6.32
CA SER A 316 21.62 30.98 -6.03
C SER A 316 21.74 31.85 -7.30
N ASN A 317 20.85 31.66 -8.28
CA ASN A 317 20.71 32.46 -9.49
C ASN A 317 19.39 33.26 -9.45
N ALA A 318 19.12 33.86 -8.30
CA ALA A 318 18.12 34.93 -8.13
C ALA A 318 18.82 36.26 -7.74
N SER A 319 20.05 36.45 -8.19
CA SER A 319 20.76 37.73 -8.15
C SER A 319 21.55 37.88 -9.43
N HIS A 320 20.92 38.41 -10.47
CA HIS A 320 21.43 39.41 -11.42
C HIS A 320 20.30 39.85 -12.35
#